data_AF-A0A2X2SW11-F1
#
_entry.id   AF-A0A2X2SW11-F1
#
_cell.length_a   1.000
_cell.length_b   1.000
_cell.length_c   1.000
_cell.angle_alpha   90.00
_cell.angle_beta   90.00
_cell.angle_gamma   90.00
#
_symmetry.space_group_name_H-M   'P 1'
#
loop_
_entity.id
_entity.type
_entity.pdbx_description
1 polymer ?
#
loop_
_entity_poly.entity_id
_entity_poly.type
_entity_poly.pdbx_seq_one_letter_code
_entity_poly.pdbx_strand_id
1 'polypeptide(L)'
;MYLQLKKYFGDLADQNVHINDKVGYFSREIAEKERSFHGIASPFLAIYDYELGLDGGELNTMGRRKLTFSIIYANAPHDDFEAQQELISKAEAIALQFLSRIRWDNHKKGHFLYDSFEKDLTKIYPVEDPQAHFFGVDVEVHFKNPTPLIVKQEDWTVPVGCK
;
A
#
# COMPACT_ATOMS: atom_id res chain seq x y z
N MET A 1 -5.67 -7.21 -10.41
CA MET A 1 -5.70 -6.25 -9.28
C MET A 1 -4.34 -6.03 -8.61
N TYR A 2 -3.50 -7.03 -8.29
CA TYR A 2 -2.15 -6.80 -7.72
C TYR A 2 -1.33 -5.77 -8.52
N LEU A 3 -1.12 -6.00 -9.82
CA LEU A 3 -0.38 -5.06 -10.68
C LEU A 3 -1.09 -3.70 -10.85
N GLN A 4 -2.43 -3.67 -10.77
CA GLN A 4 -3.20 -2.42 -10.87
C GLN A 4 -3.00 -1.56 -9.63
N LEU A 5 -2.98 -2.17 -8.44
CA LEU A 5 -2.66 -1.48 -7.19
C LEU A 5 -1.21 -0.98 -7.22
N LYS A 6 -0.25 -1.81 -7.65
CA LYS A 6 1.16 -1.38 -7.79
C LYS A 6 1.30 -0.16 -8.70
N LYS A 7 0.66 -0.20 -9.87
CA LYS A 7 0.68 0.94 -10.79
C LYS A 7 -0.03 2.15 -10.18
N TYR A 8 -1.20 1.96 -9.56
CA TYR A 8 -2.00 3.03 -9.01
C TYR A 8 -1.26 3.82 -7.93
N PHE A 9 -0.66 3.16 -6.95
CA PHE A 9 0.13 3.84 -5.92
C PHE A 9 1.39 4.50 -6.49
N GLY A 10 2.01 3.89 -7.51
CA GLY A 10 3.09 4.53 -8.25
C GLY A 10 2.66 5.82 -8.96
N ASP A 11 1.50 5.80 -9.62
CA ASP A 11 0.91 6.96 -10.28
C ASP A 11 0.50 8.04 -9.25
N LEU A 12 0.04 7.65 -8.05
CA LEU A 12 -0.29 8.58 -6.97
C LEU A 12 0.95 9.30 -6.44
N ALA A 13 2.05 8.57 -6.23
CA ALA A 13 3.33 9.17 -5.86
C ALA A 13 3.79 10.20 -6.90
N ASP A 14 3.71 9.86 -8.19
CA ASP A 14 4.12 10.77 -9.27
C ASP A 14 3.24 12.03 -9.39
N GLN A 15 1.98 11.94 -8.97
CA GLN A 15 1.03 13.06 -8.98
C GLN A 15 1.06 13.91 -7.72
N ASN A 16 1.59 13.38 -6.60
CA ASN A 16 1.63 14.10 -5.34
C ASN A 16 2.86 15.01 -5.28
N VAL A 17 2.63 16.32 -5.15
CA VAL A 17 3.70 17.34 -5.16
C VAL A 17 4.66 17.26 -3.97
N HIS A 18 4.33 16.50 -2.93
CA HIS A 18 5.16 16.35 -1.74
C HIS A 18 6.07 15.12 -1.82
N ILE A 19 5.76 14.12 -2.65
CA ILE A 19 6.54 12.88 -2.75
C ILE A 19 7.66 13.05 -3.77
N ASN A 20 8.89 12.79 -3.32
CA ASN A 20 10.10 12.98 -4.12
C ASN A 20 10.61 11.67 -4.72
N ASP A 21 10.25 10.51 -4.14
CA ASP A 21 10.57 9.20 -4.69
C ASP A 21 9.54 8.14 -4.29
N LYS A 22 9.57 6.99 -4.96
CA LYS A 22 8.76 5.81 -4.64
C LYS A 22 9.59 4.53 -4.65
N VAL A 23 9.31 3.64 -3.73
CA VAL A 23 10.05 2.40 -3.48
C VAL A 23 9.05 1.26 -3.49
N GLY A 24 9.39 0.16 -4.17
CA GLY A 24 8.40 -0.85 -4.52
C GLY A 24 8.18 -1.94 -3.47
N TYR A 25 7.38 -2.94 -3.88
CA TYR A 25 6.66 -3.91 -3.04
C TYR A 25 7.51 -4.91 -2.26
N PHE A 26 8.82 -4.94 -2.51
CA PHE A 26 9.71 -5.93 -1.93
C PHE A 26 10.75 -5.22 -1.08
N SER A 27 10.98 -5.73 0.14
CA SER A 27 12.03 -5.23 1.04
C SER A 27 13.41 -5.19 0.38
N ARG A 28 13.65 -6.07 -0.61
CA ARG A 28 14.86 -6.06 -1.42
C ARG A 28 14.98 -4.83 -2.34
N GLU A 29 13.88 -4.38 -2.96
CA GLU A 29 13.89 -3.16 -3.80
C GLU A 29 14.21 -1.93 -2.94
N ILE A 30 13.71 -1.89 -1.69
CA ILE A 30 14.04 -0.86 -0.70
C ILE A 30 15.55 -0.89 -0.38
N ALA A 31 16.05 -2.05 0.04
CA ALA A 31 17.47 -2.20 0.37
C ALA A 31 18.42 -1.98 -0.82
N GLU A 32 17.99 -2.23 -2.06
CA GLU A 32 18.78 -1.96 -3.26
C GLU A 32 18.83 -0.46 -3.57
N LYS A 33 17.71 0.26 -3.41
CA LYS A 33 17.68 1.72 -3.59
C LYS A 33 18.46 2.47 -2.51
N GLU A 34 18.37 2.04 -1.25
CA GLU A 34 19.19 2.60 -0.15
C GLU A 34 20.69 2.49 -0.42
N ARG A 35 21.12 1.37 -1.02
CA ARG A 35 22.52 1.12 -1.37
C ARG A 35 22.97 1.80 -2.66
N SER A 36 22.06 2.45 -3.38
CA SER A 36 22.39 3.16 -4.62
C SER A 36 23.09 4.49 -4.31
N PHE A 37 23.93 4.96 -5.24
CA PHE A 37 24.67 6.22 -5.08
C PHE A 37 23.75 7.44 -4.85
N HIS A 38 22.54 7.41 -5.40
CA HIS A 38 21.55 8.48 -5.27
C HIS A 38 20.65 8.34 -4.05
N GLY A 39 20.67 7.19 -3.36
CA GLY A 39 19.78 6.89 -2.24
C GLY A 39 18.30 6.94 -2.61
N ILE A 40 17.44 7.18 -1.61
CA ILE A 40 16.00 7.41 -1.77
C ILE A 40 15.71 8.88 -1.44
N ALA A 41 15.07 9.62 -2.35
CA ALA A 41 14.77 11.03 -2.12
C ALA A 41 13.58 11.20 -1.16
N SER A 42 13.80 11.93 -0.07
CA SER A 42 12.82 12.15 1.00
C SER A 42 11.91 13.37 0.72
N PRO A 43 10.61 13.33 1.05
CA PRO A 43 9.88 12.15 1.54
C PRO A 43 9.52 11.21 0.40
N PHE A 44 9.42 9.92 0.71
CA PHE A 44 9.14 8.90 -0.28
C PHE A 44 7.93 8.04 0.09
N LEU A 45 7.33 7.43 -0.93
CA LEU A 45 6.32 6.39 -0.77
C LEU A 45 6.99 5.02 -0.78
N ALA A 46 6.73 4.19 0.22
CA ALA A 46 7.00 2.75 0.18
C ALA A 46 5.68 1.98 0.14
N ILE A 47 5.67 0.80 -0.46
CA ILE A 47 4.51 -0.09 -0.45
C ILE A 47 5.02 -1.49 -0.14
N TYR A 48 4.35 -2.24 0.73
CA TYR A 48 4.75 -3.59 1.10
C TYR A 48 3.57 -4.32 1.79
N ASP A 49 3.83 -5.50 2.34
CA ASP A 49 2.85 -6.34 3.05
C ASP A 49 1.55 -6.54 2.28
N TYR A 50 1.67 -6.73 0.97
CA TYR A 50 0.55 -7.11 0.15
C TYR A 50 0.09 -8.52 0.53
N GLU A 51 -1.18 -8.64 0.90
CA GLU A 51 -1.83 -9.88 1.28
C GLU A 51 -3.14 -10.05 0.49
N LEU A 52 -3.42 -11.28 0.08
CA LEU A 52 -4.73 -11.68 -0.42
C LEU A 52 -5.35 -12.65 0.59
N GLY A 53 -6.29 -12.14 1.38
CA GLY A 53 -7.16 -12.95 2.22
C GLY A 53 -8.38 -13.43 1.44
N LEU A 54 -8.92 -14.58 1.86
CA LEU A 54 -10.21 -15.09 1.42
C LEU A 54 -11.14 -15.02 2.64
N ASP A 55 -12.15 -14.16 2.58
CA ASP A 55 -13.05 -13.88 3.71
C ASP A 55 -14.51 -14.08 3.27
N GLY A 56 -15.30 -14.81 4.06
CA GLY A 56 -16.67 -15.17 3.71
C GLY A 56 -17.09 -16.55 4.23
N GLY A 57 -18.39 -16.70 4.48
CA GLY A 57 -18.98 -17.99 4.88
C GLY A 57 -19.05 -18.99 3.73
N GLU A 58 -19.47 -20.23 4.03
CA GLU A 58 -19.48 -21.39 3.11
C GLU A 58 -20.10 -21.15 1.73
N LEU A 59 -20.97 -20.14 1.58
CA LEU A 59 -21.75 -19.88 0.37
C LEU A 59 -21.18 -18.80 -0.55
N ASN A 60 -20.31 -17.91 -0.06
CA ASN A 60 -19.74 -16.81 -0.85
C ASN A 60 -18.38 -16.37 -0.29
N THR A 61 -17.30 -16.92 -0.82
CA THR A 61 -15.95 -16.41 -0.53
C THR A 61 -15.71 -15.12 -1.30
N MET A 62 -15.58 -14.00 -0.59
CA MET A 62 -15.10 -12.75 -1.16
C MET A 62 -13.61 -12.59 -0.83
N GLY A 63 -12.77 -12.38 -1.84
CA GLY A 63 -11.38 -12.06 -1.52
C GLY A 63 -11.32 -10.68 -0.86
N ARG A 64 -10.42 -10.49 0.09
CA ARG A 64 -10.01 -9.17 0.59
C ARG A 64 -8.52 -9.01 0.31
N ARG A 65 -8.15 -7.88 -0.27
CA ARG A 65 -6.73 -7.53 -0.45
C ARG A 65 -6.35 -6.51 0.60
N LYS A 66 -5.29 -6.81 1.33
CA LYS A 66 -4.63 -5.89 2.25
C LYS A 66 -3.30 -5.45 1.64
N LEU A 67 -2.93 -4.20 1.86
CA LEU A 67 -1.56 -3.73 1.63
C LEU A 67 -1.25 -2.61 2.61
N THR A 68 0.03 -2.42 2.87
CA THR A 68 0.55 -1.28 3.62
C THR A 68 1.29 -0.36 2.67
N PHE A 69 1.02 0.94 2.75
CA PHE A 69 1.88 1.95 2.14
C PHE A 69 2.37 2.90 3.22
N SER A 70 3.57 3.43 3.03
CA SER A 70 4.22 4.29 4.01
C SER A 70 4.65 5.59 3.38
N ILE A 71 4.51 6.67 4.13
CA ILE A 71 5.09 7.97 3.80
C ILE A 71 6.23 8.18 4.78
N ILE A 72 7.45 8.22 4.28
CA ILE A 72 8.66 8.24 5.12
C ILE A 72 9.49 9.47 4.78
N TYR A 73 9.94 10.16 5.83
CA TYR A 73 11.01 11.14 5.79
C TYR A 73 12.32 10.49 6.23
N ALA A 74 13.36 10.65 5.43
CA ALA A 74 14.73 10.29 5.79
C ALA A 74 15.50 11.46 6.40
N ASN A 75 16.56 11.12 7.15
CA ASN A 75 17.56 12.02 7.72
C ASN A 75 17.04 12.94 8.84
N ALA A 76 16.16 12.45 9.71
CA ALA A 76 15.83 13.20 10.92
C ALA A 76 17.02 13.22 11.90
N PRO A 77 17.22 14.32 12.66
CA PRO A 77 18.24 14.36 13.71
C PRO A 77 17.91 13.33 14.79
N HIS A 78 18.90 12.52 15.19
CA HIS A 78 18.71 11.43 16.16
C HIS A 78 18.30 11.93 17.56
N ASP A 79 18.79 13.10 17.96
CA ASP A 79 18.60 13.64 19.31
C ASP A 79 17.53 14.74 19.40
N ASP A 80 16.69 14.86 18.37
CA ASP A 80 15.62 15.85 18.30
C ASP A 80 14.25 15.17 18.16
N PHE A 81 13.69 14.75 19.30
CA PHE A 81 12.38 14.10 19.36
C PHE A 81 11.24 14.99 18.86
N GLU A 82 11.34 16.31 19.00
CA GLU A 82 10.31 17.24 18.53
C GLU A 82 10.32 17.30 17.00
N ALA A 83 11.50 17.43 16.39
CA ALA A 83 11.64 17.36 14.94
C ALA A 83 11.19 16.01 14.37
N GLN A 84 11.48 14.90 15.06
CA GLN A 84 11.00 13.56 14.66
C GLN A 84 9.46 13.50 14.66
N GLN A 85 8.81 14.01 15.70
CA GLN A 85 7.35 14.07 15.78
C GLN A 85 6.74 14.98 14.71
N GLU A 86 7.39 16.10 14.38
CA GLU A 86 6.95 16.95 13.26
C GLU A 86 6.99 16.20 11.92
N LEU A 87 8.02 15.38 11.68
CA LEU A 87 8.13 14.60 10.45
C LEU A 87 7.03 13.54 10.37
N ILE A 88 6.72 12.87 11.49
CA ILE A 88 5.57 11.95 11.58
C ILE A 88 4.26 12.69 11.28
N SER A 89 4.05 13.87 11.85
CA SER A 89 2.85 14.69 11.59
C SER A 89 2.74 15.12 10.12
N LYS A 90 3.85 15.54 9.51
CA LYS A 90 3.92 15.88 8.07
C LYS A 90 3.61 14.65 7.20
N ALA A 91 4.14 13.49 7.56
CA ALA A 91 3.88 12.23 6.86
C ALA A 91 2.41 11.81 6.97
N GLU A 92 1.80 11.94 8.16
CA GLU A 92 0.37 11.69 8.38
C GLU A 92 -0.50 12.59 7.50
N ALA A 93 -0.18 13.88 7.41
CA ALA A 93 -0.91 14.81 6.56
C ALA A 93 -0.87 14.39 5.08
N ILE A 94 0.28 13.92 4.58
CA ILE A 94 0.40 13.40 3.21
C ILE A 94 -0.37 12.08 3.06
N ALA A 95 -0.28 11.17 4.03
CA ALA A 95 -1.05 9.93 4.03
C ALA A 95 -2.57 10.16 3.94
N LEU A 96 -3.08 11.16 4.65
CA LEU A 96 -4.49 11.56 4.56
C LEU A 96 -4.86 12.10 3.17
N GLN A 97 -3.95 12.75 2.46
CA GLN A 97 -4.18 13.14 1.05
C GLN A 97 -4.30 11.91 0.14
N PHE A 98 -3.44 10.90 0.34
CA PHE A 98 -3.51 9.64 -0.39
C PHE A 98 -4.83 8.92 -0.14
N LEU A 99 -5.23 8.77 1.14
CA LEU A 99 -6.52 8.19 1.52
C LEU A 99 -7.70 8.97 0.94
N SER A 100 -7.63 10.30 0.91
CA SER A 100 -8.66 11.14 0.30
C SER A 100 -8.79 10.88 -1.20
N ARG A 101 -7.67 10.71 -1.90
CA ARG A 101 -7.66 10.37 -3.33
C ARG A 101 -8.17 8.96 -3.59
N ILE A 102 -7.74 7.96 -2.80
CA ILE A 102 -8.25 6.58 -2.84
C ILE A 102 -9.77 6.57 -2.65
N ARG A 103 -10.27 7.31 -1.65
CA ARG A 103 -11.70 7.41 -1.38
C ARG A 103 -12.44 8.08 -2.54
N TRP A 104 -11.89 9.12 -3.14
CA TRP A 104 -12.49 9.74 -4.32
C TRP A 104 -12.58 8.76 -5.50
N ASP A 105 -11.48 8.07 -5.82
CA ASP A 105 -11.41 7.07 -6.88
C ASP A 105 -12.35 5.87 -6.63
N ASN A 106 -12.58 5.51 -5.36
CA ASN A 106 -13.57 4.49 -4.97
C ASN A 106 -15.02 4.85 -5.33
N HIS A 107 -15.36 6.14 -5.45
CA HIS A 107 -16.71 6.57 -5.82
C HIS A 107 -16.84 6.91 -7.31
N LYS A 108 -15.76 6.75 -8.10
CA LYS A 108 -15.75 7.07 -9.52
C LYS A 108 -16.15 5.85 -10.35
N LYS A 109 -17.35 5.89 -10.94
CA LYS A 109 -17.82 4.84 -11.87
C LYS A 109 -16.80 4.60 -12.99
N GLY A 110 -16.50 3.33 -13.26
CA GLY A 110 -15.51 2.92 -14.26
C GLY A 110 -14.06 2.89 -13.77
N HIS A 111 -13.78 3.37 -12.55
CA HIS A 111 -12.47 3.17 -11.92
C HIS A 111 -12.35 1.75 -11.36
N PHE A 112 -11.15 1.16 -11.37
CA PHE A 112 -10.94 -0.22 -10.89
C PHE A 112 -11.12 -0.36 -9.36
N LEU A 113 -11.04 0.75 -8.62
CA LEU A 113 -11.34 0.81 -7.19
C LEU A 113 -12.81 1.10 -6.89
N TYR A 114 -13.69 1.20 -7.89
CA TYR A 114 -15.09 1.54 -7.65
C TYR A 114 -15.76 0.54 -6.69
N ASP A 115 -16.28 1.04 -5.57
CA ASP A 115 -16.88 0.26 -4.47
C ASP A 115 -15.97 -0.86 -3.90
N SER A 116 -14.64 -0.69 -3.96
CA SER A 116 -13.69 -1.68 -3.44
C SER A 116 -13.07 -1.29 -2.10
N PHE A 117 -12.86 -0.01 -1.80
CA PHE A 117 -12.10 0.45 -0.64
C PHE A 117 -12.89 0.33 0.68
N GLU A 118 -12.37 -0.45 1.63
CA GLU A 118 -12.97 -0.69 2.95
C GLU A 118 -12.39 0.28 4.00
N LYS A 119 -12.84 1.54 3.94
CA LYS A 119 -12.34 2.63 4.79
C LYS A 119 -12.34 2.34 6.29
N ASP A 120 -13.28 1.53 6.77
CA ASP A 120 -13.46 1.26 8.20
C ASP A 120 -12.40 0.28 8.74
N LEU A 121 -11.67 -0.38 7.84
CA LEU A 121 -10.54 -1.24 8.16
C LEU A 121 -9.19 -0.52 8.03
N THR A 122 -9.19 0.74 7.57
CA THR A 122 -7.97 1.53 7.41
C THR A 122 -7.39 1.92 8.76
N LYS A 123 -6.08 1.75 8.90
CA LYS A 123 -5.35 2.11 10.12
C LYS A 123 -4.07 2.84 9.75
N ILE A 124 -3.73 3.86 10.55
CA ILE A 124 -2.52 4.66 10.39
C ILE A 124 -1.70 4.48 11.66
N TYR A 125 -0.40 4.26 11.52
CA TYR A 125 0.52 4.04 12.63
C TYR A 125 1.81 4.82 12.40
N PRO A 126 2.43 5.38 13.45
CA PRO A 126 3.75 5.98 13.33
C PRO A 126 4.81 4.92 13.03
N VAL A 127 5.80 5.30 12.23
CA VAL A 127 6.98 4.49 11.93
C VAL A 127 8.21 5.25 12.37
N GLU A 128 9.06 4.55 13.12
CA GLU A 128 10.33 5.05 13.61
C GLU A 128 11.39 3.97 13.40
N ASP A 129 12.38 4.26 12.56
CA ASP A 129 13.64 3.52 12.51
C ASP A 129 14.79 4.48 12.81
N PRO A 130 15.20 4.61 14.09
CA PRO A 130 16.27 5.50 14.48
C PRO A 130 17.62 5.12 13.87
N GLN A 131 17.84 3.84 13.51
CA GLN A 131 19.10 3.39 12.91
C GLN A 131 19.18 3.79 11.44
N ALA A 132 18.07 3.71 10.72
CA ALA A 132 17.95 4.18 9.34
C ALA A 132 17.64 5.69 9.23
N HIS A 133 17.41 6.38 10.35
CA HIS A 133 16.92 7.76 10.40
C HIS A 133 15.62 7.98 9.62
N PHE A 134 14.71 6.99 9.68
CA PHE A 134 13.41 7.03 9.02
C PHE A 134 12.28 7.31 10.01
N PHE A 135 11.47 8.31 9.68
CA PHE A 135 10.34 8.74 10.48
C PHE A 135 9.15 9.01 9.58
N GLY A 136 7.97 8.53 9.95
CA GLY A 136 6.79 8.73 9.12
C GLY A 136 5.59 7.94 9.61
N VAL A 137 4.78 7.48 8.66
CA VAL A 137 3.58 6.69 8.95
C VAL A 137 3.43 5.51 8.01
N ASP A 138 2.91 4.41 8.56
CA ASP A 138 2.34 3.29 7.82
C ASP A 138 0.83 3.43 7.74
N VAL A 139 0.28 3.09 6.58
CA VAL A 139 -1.15 3.08 6.32
C VAL A 139 -1.56 1.72 5.79
N GLU A 140 -2.28 0.97 6.61
CA GLU A 140 -2.91 -0.27 6.21
C GLU A 140 -4.24 0.02 5.52
N VAL A 141 -4.42 -0.49 4.30
CA VAL A 141 -5.67 -0.35 3.53
C VAL A 141 -6.19 -1.69 3.05
N HIS A 142 -7.51 -1.77 2.95
CA HIS A 142 -8.23 -2.98 2.56
C HIS A 142 -9.12 -2.71 1.35
N PHE A 143 -9.10 -3.64 0.40
CA PHE A 143 -9.90 -3.59 -0.81
C PHE A 143 -10.65 -4.91 -1.02
N LYS A 144 -11.96 -4.83 -1.24
CA LYS A 144 -12.77 -5.96 -1.70
C LYS A 144 -12.22 -6.45 -3.03
N ASN A 145 -11.97 -7.74 -3.13
CA ASN A 145 -11.60 -8.42 -4.36
C ASN A 145 -12.89 -8.96 -5.00
N PRO A 146 -13.39 -8.34 -6.08
CA PRO A 146 -14.59 -8.82 -6.74
C PRO A 146 -14.35 -10.11 -7.54
N THR A 147 -13.12 -10.65 -7.56
CA THR A 147 -12.80 -11.88 -8.29
C THR A 147 -13.30 -13.10 -7.51
N PRO A 148 -14.35 -13.80 -7.99
CA PRO A 148 -14.80 -15.04 -7.38
C PRO A 148 -13.76 -16.15 -7.56
N LEU A 149 -13.77 -17.12 -6.65
CA LEU A 149 -13.03 -18.37 -6.81
C LEU A 149 -13.79 -19.26 -7.80
N ILE A 150 -13.37 -19.25 -9.07
CA ILE A 150 -13.96 -20.08 -10.12
C ILE A 150 -12.94 -21.15 -10.51
N VAL A 151 -13.35 -22.41 -10.44
CA VAL A 151 -12.61 -23.52 -11.06
C VAL A 151 -12.86 -23.48 -12.56
N LYS A 152 -11.85 -23.14 -13.33
CA LYS A 152 -11.90 -23.25 -14.80
C LYS A 152 -11.37 -24.61 -15.22
N GLN A 153 -12.22 -25.46 -15.77
CA GLN A 153 -11.85 -26.84 -16.11
C GLN A 153 -10.65 -26.92 -17.08
N GLU A 154 -10.52 -25.95 -17.99
CA GLU A 154 -9.38 -25.83 -18.93
C GLU A 154 -8.01 -25.66 -18.24
N ASP A 155 -7.97 -25.16 -17.01
CA ASP A 155 -6.75 -25.00 -16.22
C ASP A 155 -6.32 -26.32 -15.54
N TRP A 156 -7.13 -27.39 -15.63
CA TRP A 156 -6.90 -28.67 -14.95
C TRP A 156 -6.93 -29.83 -15.93
N THR A 157 -5.91 -30.70 -15.87
CA THR A 157 -5.78 -31.87 -16.75
C THR A 157 -6.56 -33.10 -16.29
N VAL A 158 -7.29 -33.01 -15.17
CA VAL A 158 -7.94 -34.16 -14.53
C VAL A 158 -9.44 -34.18 -14.86
N PRO A 159 -10.03 -35.32 -15.25
CA PRO A 159 -11.46 -35.39 -15.50
C PRO A 159 -12.22 -35.10 -14.20
N VAL A 160 -13.18 -34.16 -14.25
CA VAL A 160 -14.17 -34.03 -13.17
C VAL A 160 -15.04 -35.28 -13.22
N GLY A 161 -14.68 -36.24 -12.37
CA GLY A 161 -15.23 -37.58 -12.33
C GLY A 161 -14.63 -38.35 -11.16
N CYS A 162 -14.80 -37.82 -9.94
CA CYS A 162 -14.82 -38.69 -8.78
C CYS A 162 -16.12 -39.51 -8.87
N LYS A 163 -15.99 -40.84 -8.83
CA LYS A 163 -17.11 -41.78 -8.72
C LYS A 163 -17.94 -41.52 -7.48
#